data_AF-A0A969PL10-F1
#
_entry.id   AF-A0A969PL10-F1
#
_cell.length_a   1.000
_cell.length_b   1.000
_cell.length_c   1.000
_cell.angle_alpha   90.00
_cell.angle_beta   90.00
_cell.angle_gamma   90.00
#
_symmetry.space_group_name_H-M   'P 1'
#
loop_
_entity.id
_entity.type
_entity.pdbx_description
1 polymer ?
#
loop_
_entity_poly.entity_id
_entity_poly.type
_entity_poly.pdbx_seq_one_letter_code
_entity_poly.pdbx_strand_id
1 'polypeptide(L)'
;MPRALRIRLTEEEKQQLYFLSNQVKTTKRTKTRIEVLKLSDRGWKVEQIALELNCAPATVRRTIARWFSQEKEGLFDAPRSGRTRRSQKEIKQTKNRGRRLSIIGIFEKISVLNMD
;
A
#
# COMPACT_ATOMS: atom_id res chain seq x y z
N MET A 1 2.88 -24.98 -8.48
CA MET A 1 1.67 -24.68 -9.27
C MET A 1 0.97 -23.45 -8.69
N PRO A 2 0.71 -22.39 -9.46
CA PRO A 2 -0.04 -21.25 -8.93
C PRO A 2 -1.48 -21.67 -8.62
N ARG A 3 -1.94 -21.42 -7.38
CA ARG A 3 -3.33 -21.65 -6.97
C ARG A 3 -4.27 -20.80 -7.86
N ALA A 4 -5.36 -21.41 -8.33
CA ALA A 4 -6.43 -20.68 -9.00
C ALA A 4 -7.06 -19.69 -8.00
N LEU A 5 -6.84 -18.40 -8.21
CA LEU A 5 -7.47 -17.32 -7.45
C LEU A 5 -8.76 -16.94 -8.18
N ARG A 6 -9.88 -17.48 -7.71
CA ARG A 6 -11.22 -17.16 -8.21
C ARG A 6 -12.03 -16.54 -7.08
N ILE A 7 -12.83 -15.53 -7.41
CA ILE A 7 -13.82 -14.95 -6.50
C ILE A 7 -15.22 -15.38 -6.92
N ARG A 8 -16.17 -15.31 -5.99
CA ARG A 8 -17.60 -15.28 -6.28
C ARG A 8 -18.19 -14.08 -5.57
N LEU A 9 -18.85 -13.21 -6.32
CA LEU A 9 -19.50 -12.01 -5.79
C LEU A 9 -20.97 -12.28 -5.51
N THR A 10 -21.48 -11.73 -4.41
CA THR A 10 -22.93 -11.70 -4.16
C THR A 10 -23.63 -10.70 -5.09
N GLU A 11 -24.96 -10.77 -5.19
CA GLU A 11 -25.72 -9.83 -6.01
C GLU A 11 -25.60 -8.39 -5.48
N GLU A 12 -25.56 -8.22 -4.15
CA GLU A 12 -25.35 -6.92 -3.51
C GLU A 12 -23.97 -6.35 -3.86
N GLU A 13 -22.92 -7.17 -3.80
CA GLU A 13 -21.57 -6.75 -4.18
C GLU A 13 -21.50 -6.36 -5.66
N LYS A 14 -22.14 -7.13 -6.54
CA LYS A 14 -22.22 -6.80 -7.98
C LYS A 14 -22.89 -5.45 -8.21
N GLN A 15 -24.02 -5.20 -7.55
CA GLN A 15 -24.72 -3.91 -7.63
C GLN A 15 -23.86 -2.76 -7.10
N GLN A 16 -23.19 -2.94 -5.97
CA GLN A 16 -22.29 -1.94 -5.40
C GLN A 16 -21.12 -1.62 -6.33
N LEU A 17 -20.50 -2.64 -6.92
CA LEU A 17 -19.39 -2.48 -7.86
C LEU A 17 -19.85 -1.81 -9.17
N TYR A 18 -21.06 -2.13 -9.64
CA TYR A 18 -21.67 -1.46 -10.80
C TYR A 18 -21.86 0.03 -10.53
N PHE A 19 -22.52 0.38 -9.43
CA PHE A 19 -22.72 1.77 -9.02
C PHE A 19 -21.38 2.49 -8.86
N LEU A 20 -20.40 1.86 -8.21
CA LEU A 20 -19.07 2.44 -8.03
C LEU A 20 -18.34 2.66 -9.35
N SER A 21 -18.46 1.76 -10.34
CA SER A 21 -17.80 1.94 -11.64
C SER A 21 -18.37 3.09 -12.46
N ASN A 22 -19.65 3.41 -12.27
CA ASN A 22 -20.36 4.45 -13.02
C ASN A 22 -20.21 5.85 -12.43
N GLN A 23 -19.75 5.98 -11.19
CA GLN A 23 -19.51 7.28 -10.59
C GLN A 23 -18.39 8.06 -11.30
N VAL A 24 -18.62 9.37 -11.49
CA VAL A 24 -17.67 10.29 -12.14
C VAL A 24 -16.36 10.41 -11.33
N LYS A 25 -16.46 10.40 -9.99
CA LYS A 25 -15.31 10.50 -9.09
C LYS A 25 -14.43 9.24 -9.05
N THR A 26 -14.86 8.14 -9.65
CA THR A 26 -14.10 6.88 -9.59
C THR A 26 -12.90 6.93 -10.52
N THR A 27 -11.71 6.78 -9.95
CA THR A 27 -10.46 6.80 -10.71
C THR A 27 -10.37 5.63 -11.71
N LYS A 28 -9.62 5.82 -12.80
CA LYS A 28 -9.36 4.75 -13.79
C LYS A 28 -8.82 3.47 -13.14
N ARG A 29 -7.91 3.61 -12.17
CA ARG A 29 -7.36 2.46 -11.41
C ARG A 29 -8.44 1.70 -10.65
N THR A 30 -9.32 2.40 -9.96
CA THR A 30 -10.44 1.77 -9.24
C THR A 30 -11.36 1.06 -10.23
N LYS A 31 -11.68 1.66 -11.38
CA LYS A 31 -12.48 0.99 -12.44
C LYS A 31 -11.79 -0.28 -12.96
N THR A 32 -10.49 -0.24 -13.24
CA THR A 32 -9.73 -1.44 -13.66
C THR A 32 -9.78 -2.53 -12.59
N ARG A 33 -9.65 -2.19 -11.31
CA ARG A 33 -9.74 -3.17 -10.22
C ARG A 33 -11.14 -3.78 -10.12
N ILE A 34 -12.19 -2.99 -10.29
CA ILE A 34 -13.56 -3.49 -10.36
C ILE A 34 -13.72 -4.47 -11.52
N GLU A 35 -13.16 -4.16 -12.69
CA GLU A 35 -13.27 -5.04 -13.87
C GLU A 35 -12.53 -6.38 -13.67
N VAL A 36 -11.38 -6.36 -12.99
CA VAL A 36 -10.70 -7.59 -12.56
C VAL A 36 -11.64 -8.49 -11.74
N LEU A 37 -12.37 -7.91 -10.77
CA LEU A 37 -13.29 -8.68 -9.94
C LEU A 37 -14.44 -9.26 -10.76
N LYS A 38 -15.08 -8.43 -11.60
CA LYS A 38 -16.19 -8.87 -12.48
C LYS A 38 -15.80 -9.99 -13.43
N LEU A 39 -14.58 -9.97 -13.99
CA LEU A 39 -14.11 -11.03 -14.87
C LEU A 39 -13.75 -12.31 -14.09
N SER A 40 -13.14 -12.16 -12.91
CA SER A 40 -12.84 -13.30 -12.02
C SER A 40 -14.11 -14.02 -11.54
N ASP A 41 -15.16 -13.28 -11.19
CA ASP A 41 -16.48 -13.81 -10.84
C ASP A 41 -17.09 -14.62 -12.00
N ARG A 42 -17.01 -14.08 -13.22
CA ARG A 42 -17.37 -14.75 -14.48
C ARG A 42 -16.52 -16.00 -14.80
N GLY A 43 -15.50 -16.30 -14.00
CA GLY A 43 -14.69 -17.51 -14.10
C GLY A 43 -13.47 -17.41 -15.01
N TRP A 44 -13.09 -16.20 -15.41
CA TRP A 44 -11.90 -16.00 -16.23
C TRP A 44 -10.62 -16.31 -15.44
N LYS A 45 -9.63 -16.88 -16.11
CA LYS A 45 -8.31 -17.13 -15.51
C LYS A 45 -7.51 -15.83 -15.40
N VAL A 46 -6.60 -15.77 -14.43
CA VAL A 46 -5.75 -14.60 -14.16
C VAL A 46 -5.03 -14.12 -15.43
N GLU A 47 -4.54 -15.06 -16.24
CA GLU A 47 -3.80 -14.80 -17.47
C GLU A 47 -4.70 -14.19 -18.55
N GLN A 48 -5.96 -14.64 -18.64
CA GLN A 48 -6.95 -14.09 -19.58
C GLN A 48 -7.34 -12.66 -19.18
N ILE A 49 -7.58 -12.43 -17.88
CA ILE A 49 -7.91 -11.10 -17.35
C ILE A 49 -6.75 -10.13 -17.59
N ALA A 50 -5.51 -10.58 -17.35
CA ALA A 50 -4.31 -9.78 -17.54
C ALA A 50 -4.17 -9.32 -19.00
N LEU A 51 -4.39 -10.23 -19.94
CA LEU A 51 -4.38 -9.94 -21.37
C LEU A 51 -5.47 -8.93 -21.75
N GLU A 52 -6.72 -9.19 -21.34
CA GLU A 52 -7.88 -8.35 -21.64
C GLU A 52 -7.71 -6.91 -21.14
N LEU A 53 -7.21 -6.76 -19.91
CA LEU A 53 -7.02 -5.45 -19.27
C LEU A 53 -5.66 -4.82 -19.56
N ASN A 54 -4.85 -5.44 -20.43
CA ASN A 54 -3.49 -5.04 -20.76
C ASN A 54 -2.65 -4.70 -19.51
N CYS A 55 -2.59 -5.63 -18.56
CA CYS A 55 -1.87 -5.46 -17.31
C CYS A 55 -1.10 -6.73 -16.91
N ALA A 56 -0.14 -6.61 -15.99
CA ALA A 56 0.60 -7.77 -15.53
C ALA A 56 -0.30 -8.74 -14.71
N PRO A 57 -0.14 -10.07 -14.84
CA PRO A 57 -0.85 -11.06 -14.01
C PRO A 57 -0.70 -10.83 -12.50
N ALA A 58 0.44 -10.29 -12.06
CA ALA A 58 0.67 -9.92 -10.67
C ALA A 58 -0.29 -8.82 -10.18
N THR A 59 -0.71 -7.90 -11.04
CA THR A 59 -1.69 -6.86 -10.71
C THR A 59 -3.06 -7.48 -10.45
N VAL A 60 -3.49 -8.41 -11.31
CA VAL A 60 -4.74 -9.15 -11.14
C VAL A 60 -4.74 -9.90 -9.79
N ARG A 61 -3.67 -10.65 -9.50
CA ARG A 61 -3.52 -11.39 -8.23
C ARG A 61 -3.57 -10.46 -7.02
N ARG A 62 -2.87 -9.31 -7.06
CA ARG A 62 -2.89 -8.32 -5.97
C ARG A 62 -4.28 -7.70 -5.78
N THR A 63 -5.00 -7.42 -6.86
CA THR A 63 -6.37 -6.89 -6.76
C THR A 63 -7.30 -7.89 -6.07
N ILE A 64 -7.26 -9.16 -6.48
CA ILE A 64 -8.05 -10.22 -5.85
C ILE A 64 -7.66 -10.40 -4.38
N ALA A 65 -6.36 -10.42 -4.07
CA ALA A 65 -5.89 -10.51 -2.68
C ALA A 65 -6.35 -9.32 -1.83
N ARG A 66 -6.30 -8.10 -2.38
CA ARG A 66 -6.80 -6.89 -1.71
C ARG A 66 -8.29 -7.02 -1.40
N TRP A 67 -9.08 -7.49 -2.35
CA TRP A 67 -10.52 -7.72 -2.15
C TRP A 67 -10.78 -8.67 -0.98
N PHE A 68 -10.10 -9.81 -0.90
CA PHE A 68 -10.27 -10.73 0.25
C PHE A 68 -9.83 -10.12 1.59
N SER A 69 -8.90 -9.16 1.59
CA SER A 69 -8.38 -8.56 2.82
C SER A 69 -9.13 -7.30 3.29
N GLN A 70 -9.72 -6.55 2.36
CA GLN A 70 -10.20 -5.17 2.59
C GLN A 70 -11.54 -4.90 1.88
N GLU A 71 -12.11 -5.90 1.22
CA GLU A 71 -13.35 -5.78 0.45
C GLU A 71 -13.32 -4.56 -0.48
N LYS A 72 -14.38 -3.74 -0.44
CA LYS A 72 -14.53 -2.53 -1.24
C LYS A 72 -13.47 -1.48 -0.97
N GLU A 73 -12.97 -1.36 0.26
CA GLU A 73 -11.93 -0.39 0.61
C GLU A 73 -10.62 -0.68 -0.14
N GLY A 74 -10.33 -1.97 -0.36
CA GLY A 74 -9.14 -2.43 -1.08
C GLY A 74 -9.08 -2.02 -2.55
N LEU A 75 -10.17 -1.48 -3.10
CA LEU A 75 -10.26 -1.00 -4.49
C LEU A 75 -9.78 0.44 -4.66
N PHE A 76 -9.80 1.23 -3.59
CA PHE A 76 -9.36 2.62 -3.63
C PHE A 76 -7.84 2.71 -3.47
N ASP A 77 -7.27 3.78 -4.02
CA ASP A 77 -5.87 4.09 -3.70
C ASP A 77 -5.82 4.60 -2.26
N ALA A 78 -4.94 4.02 -1.45
CA ALA A 78 -4.66 4.54 -0.13
C ALA A 78 -4.21 6.01 -0.25
N PRO A 79 -4.61 6.88 0.70
CA PRO A 79 -4.09 8.23 0.74
C PRO A 79 -2.56 8.15 0.73
N ARG A 80 -1.95 8.73 -0.28
CA ARG A 80 -0.49 8.78 -0.34
C ARG A 80 -0.06 9.64 0.84
N SER A 81 0.74 9.08 1.75
CA SER A 81 1.50 9.91 2.68
C SER A 81 2.41 10.76 1.81
N GLY A 82 1.98 11.98 1.47
CA GLY A 82 2.86 12.97 0.93
C GLY A 82 4.05 13.11 1.87
N ARG A 83 5.19 13.61 1.38
CA ARG A 83 6.28 14.01 2.26
C ARG A 83 5.69 14.96 3.30
N THR A 84 5.61 14.51 4.56
CA THR A 84 5.14 15.37 5.65
C THR A 84 6.00 16.63 5.60
N ARG A 85 5.40 17.81 5.36
CA ARG A 85 6.12 19.06 5.68
C ARG A 85 6.58 18.88 7.12
N ARG A 86 7.89 19.06 7.38
CA ARG A 86 8.42 19.03 8.75
C ARG A 86 7.60 20.03 9.55
N SER A 87 6.58 19.56 10.25
CA SER A 87 5.85 20.35 11.22
C SER A 87 6.84 20.54 12.35
N GLN A 88 7.00 21.80 12.76
CA GLN A 88 7.80 22.26 13.89
C GLN A 88 7.22 21.70 15.21
N LYS A 89 7.10 20.39 15.34
CA LYS A 89 6.86 19.72 16.62
C LYS A 89 8.21 19.21 17.06
N GLU A 90 8.82 20.04 17.88
CA GLU A 90 9.94 19.77 18.78
C GLU A 90 10.20 18.26 18.91
N ILE A 91 11.17 17.78 18.15
CA ILE A 91 11.72 16.44 18.34
C ILE A 91 12.50 16.54 19.65
N LYS A 92 11.84 16.24 20.78
CA LYS A 92 12.55 15.78 21.97
C LYS A 92 13.19 14.45 21.60
N GLN A 93 14.35 14.54 20.98
CA GLN A 93 15.14 13.39 20.57
C GLN A 93 15.52 12.65 21.84
N THR A 94 14.90 11.49 22.01
CA THR A 94 15.17 10.58 23.09
C THR A 94 16.64 10.13 22.99
N LYS A 95 17.37 10.50 24.04
CA LYS A 95 18.67 10.02 24.52
C LYS A 95 19.34 8.90 23.71
N ASN A 96 20.60 9.18 23.34
CA ASN A 96 21.71 8.22 23.32
C ASN A 96 21.65 7.04 22.35
N ARG A 97 21.46 7.27 21.05
CA ARG A 97 21.99 6.33 20.04
C ARG A 97 22.62 7.08 18.88
N GLY A 98 23.95 7.10 18.86
CA GLY A 98 24.72 7.66 17.74
C GLY A 98 25.71 8.75 18.09
N ARG A 99 26.29 8.77 19.29
CA ARG A 99 27.58 9.47 19.49
C ARG A 99 28.66 8.64 18.78
N ARG A 100 28.95 8.94 17.51
CA ARG A 100 30.31 8.77 17.00
C ARG A 100 31.16 9.81 17.73
N LEU A 101 31.66 9.43 18.91
CA LEU A 101 32.70 10.18 19.59
C LEU A 101 33.88 10.27 18.63
N SER A 102 34.11 11.45 18.05
CA SER A 102 35.34 11.73 17.33
C SER A 102 36.50 11.63 18.32
N ILE A 103 37.67 11.18 17.88
CA ILE A 103 38.89 11.08 18.71
C ILE A 103 39.18 12.41 19.44
N ILE A 104 38.86 13.54 18.79
CA ILE A 104 38.97 14.89 19.33
C ILE A 104 38.10 15.08 20.59
N GLY A 105 36.90 14.51 20.64
CA GLY A 105 35.99 14.59 21.80
C GLY A 105 36.28 13.61 22.94
N ILE A 106 37.20 12.66 22.75
CA ILE A 106 37.70 11.80 23.84
C ILE A 106 38.77 12.53 24.65
N PHE A 107 39.62 13.32 23.99
CA PHE A 107 40.73 14.03 24.65
C PHE A 107 40.24 15.17 25.56
N GLU A 108 39.18 15.88 25.16
CA GLU A 108 38.56 16.93 25.99
C GLU A 108 37.91 16.37 27.26
N LYS A 109 37.44 15.12 27.24
CA LYS A 109 36.73 14.50 28.37
C LYS A 109 37.65 13.85 29.40
N ILE A 110 38.87 13.44 29.00
CA ILE A 110 39.88 12.89 29.92
C ILE A 110 40.57 14.01 30.73
N SER A 111 40.71 15.21 30.15
CA SER A 111 41.34 16.36 30.82
C SER A 111 40.49 16.96 31.94
N VAL A 112 39.15 16.83 31.88
CA VAL A 112 38.23 17.36 32.91
C VAL A 112 38.00 16.36 34.06
N LEU A 113 38.47 15.12 33.93
CA LEU A 113 38.36 14.07 34.97
C LEU A 113 39.67 13.85 35.76
N ASN A 114 40.71 14.66 35.55
CA ASN A 114 41.99 14.59 36.30
C ASN A 114 42.42 15.95 36.88
N MET A 115 41.47 16.81 37.25
CA MET A 115 41.73 17.96 38.11
C MET A 115 40.68 18.02 39.22
N ASP A 116 40.96 17.29 40.30
CA ASP A 116 40.89 17.83 41.65
C ASP A 116 42.25 18.48 41.97
#